data_AF-A0A5B6VLN8-F1
#
_entry.id   AF-A0A5B6VLN8-F1
#
_cell.length_a   1.000
_cell.length_b   1.000
_cell.length_c   1.000
_cell.angle_alpha   90.00
_cell.angle_beta   90.00
_cell.angle_gamma   90.00
#
_symmetry.space_group_name_H-M   'P 1'
#
loop_
_entity.id
_entity.type
_entity.pdbx_description
1 polymer ?
#
loop_
_entity_poly.entity_id
_entity_poly.type
_entity_poly.pdbx_seq_one_letter_code
_entity_poly.pdbx_strand_id
1 'polypeptide(L)'
;MHCNQYDVYGNLFGLLAAHPVTPLVSLHHLDVVEPIFPNVSRVQALQRLMLPTKLDSAGIMQQSICYDKTKSWTISVSWGFAVQVFRGIFSPREIEMPSRTFLNWYKRADYTAYAFNTRPVSRNPCQKPFVFYMSSVRMDSELNKTVSEYERHHVPHPLCRWKMANPDELETVIVHKKPDPHLWDRSPRRNCCRVMGSKERRRMVIDVGVCKDGEVSEI
;
A
#
# COMPACT_ATOMS: atom_id res chain seq x y z
N MET A 1 6.06 -21.22 7.70
CA MET A 1 6.56 -20.19 6.77
C MET A 1 5.96 -20.45 5.41
N HIS A 2 4.95 -19.67 4.98
CA HIS A 2 4.55 -19.65 3.58
C HIS A 2 5.48 -18.66 2.87
N CYS A 3 6.38 -19.18 2.04
CA CYS A 3 7.14 -18.35 1.11
C CYS A 3 6.18 -17.94 0.00
N ASN A 4 5.83 -16.66 -0.09
CA ASN A 4 5.07 -16.14 -1.22
C ASN A 4 6.03 -15.96 -2.41
N GLN A 5 6.31 -17.04 -3.13
CA GLN A 5 6.94 -16.97 -4.45
C GLN A 5 5.85 -16.66 -5.49
N TYR A 6 5.90 -15.46 -6.05
CA TYR A 6 4.99 -15.04 -7.12
C TYR A 6 5.72 -15.09 -8.46
N ASP A 7 5.39 -16.07 -9.30
CA ASP A 7 5.92 -16.16 -10.67
C ASP A 7 5.03 -15.36 -11.63
N VAL A 8 5.31 -14.06 -11.71
CA VAL A 8 4.50 -13.09 -12.47
C VAL A 8 5.38 -12.14 -13.27
N TYR A 9 4.83 -11.59 -14.36
CA TYR A 9 5.48 -10.59 -15.22
C TYR A 9 4.80 -9.22 -15.10
N GLY A 10 5.52 -8.17 -15.47
CA GLY A 10 4.97 -6.82 -15.61
C GLY A 10 4.91 -6.04 -14.30
N ASN A 11 3.77 -5.40 -14.02
CA ASN A 11 3.64 -4.46 -12.92
C ASN A 11 3.19 -5.14 -11.62
N LEU A 12 4.12 -5.26 -10.66
CA LEU A 12 3.90 -5.90 -9.35
C LEU A 12 3.07 -5.08 -8.36
N PHE A 13 2.65 -3.86 -8.71
CA PHE A 13 2.03 -2.93 -7.78
C PHE A 13 0.87 -3.54 -6.99
N GLY A 14 -0.04 -4.24 -7.65
CA GLY A 14 -1.19 -4.86 -6.98
C GLY A 14 -0.84 -5.91 -5.94
N LEU A 15 0.26 -6.64 -6.12
CA LEU A 15 0.76 -7.64 -5.17
C LEU A 15 1.43 -6.98 -3.97
N LEU A 16 2.30 -6.02 -4.23
CA LEU A 16 3.09 -5.37 -3.20
C LEU A 16 2.24 -4.42 -2.36
N ALA A 17 1.27 -3.73 -2.97
CA ALA A 17 0.36 -2.83 -2.26
C ALA A 17 -0.68 -3.56 -1.39
N ALA A 18 -1.00 -4.81 -1.73
CA ALA A 18 -1.91 -5.69 -0.98
C ALA A 18 -1.16 -6.81 -0.26
N HIS A 19 0.13 -6.63 0.01
CA HIS A 19 0.94 -7.69 0.60
C HIS A 19 0.41 -8.03 2.01
N PRO A 20 0.14 -9.31 2.31
CA PRO A 20 -0.43 -9.73 3.58
C PRO A 20 0.58 -9.57 4.74
N VAL A 21 0.14 -9.88 5.96
CA VAL A 21 0.99 -9.91 7.16
C VAL A 21 1.86 -11.16 7.16
N THR A 22 2.76 -11.25 6.19
CA THR A 22 3.82 -12.24 6.12
C THR A 22 5.16 -11.54 5.86
N PRO A 23 6.29 -12.10 6.30
CA PRO A 23 7.58 -11.52 5.96
C PRO A 23 7.75 -11.43 4.45
N LEU A 24 8.21 -10.28 3.95
CA LEU A 24 8.66 -10.17 2.57
C LEU A 24 10.04 -10.82 2.47
N VAL A 25 10.08 -12.12 2.14
CA VAL A 25 11.32 -12.91 2.18
C VAL A 25 12.18 -12.68 0.95
N SER A 26 11.59 -12.68 -0.24
CA SER A 26 12.33 -12.54 -1.49
C SER A 26 11.47 -11.91 -2.59
N LEU A 27 12.06 -10.97 -3.31
CA LEU A 27 11.63 -10.55 -4.64
C LEU A 27 12.62 -11.16 -5.64
N HIS A 28 12.28 -12.33 -6.19
CA HIS A 28 13.03 -12.94 -7.29
C HIS A 28 12.49 -12.43 -8.64
N HIS A 29 13.25 -12.59 -9.73
CA HIS A 29 12.86 -12.17 -11.09
C HIS A 29 12.73 -10.65 -11.33
N LEU A 30 13.54 -9.85 -10.63
CA LEU A 30 13.56 -8.39 -10.79
C LEU A 30 13.91 -7.92 -12.22
N ASP A 31 14.59 -8.75 -13.00
CA ASP A 31 14.98 -8.52 -14.39
C ASP A 31 13.78 -8.53 -15.37
N VAL A 32 12.70 -9.22 -15.03
CA VAL A 32 11.52 -9.39 -15.90
C VAL A 32 10.28 -8.61 -15.46
N VAL A 33 10.36 -7.90 -14.33
CA VAL A 33 9.28 -7.05 -13.80
C VAL A 33 9.60 -5.57 -13.98
N GLU A 34 8.58 -4.73 -14.02
CA GLU A 34 8.73 -3.27 -14.03
C GLU A 34 9.35 -2.77 -12.70
N PRO A 35 10.07 -1.63 -12.69
CA PRO A 35 10.51 -1.01 -11.46
C PRO A 35 9.32 -0.76 -10.51
N ILE A 36 9.48 -1.11 -9.24
CA ILE A 36 8.39 -0.99 -8.24
C ILE A 36 8.04 0.48 -7.94
N PHE A 37 8.99 1.40 -8.12
CA PHE A 37 8.75 2.84 -8.06
C PHE A 37 8.76 3.44 -9.47
N PRO A 38 7.89 4.42 -9.77
CA PRO A 38 7.84 5.06 -11.08
C PRO A 38 9.08 5.91 -11.33
N ASN A 39 9.43 6.11 -12.61
CA ASN A 39 10.47 7.03 -13.08
C ASN A 39 11.88 6.78 -12.52
N VAL A 40 12.16 5.58 -12.04
CA VAL A 40 13.49 5.18 -11.55
C VAL A 40 13.89 3.82 -12.12
N SER A 41 15.19 3.53 -12.15
CA SER A 41 15.68 2.20 -12.52
C SER A 41 15.36 1.15 -11.45
N ARG A 42 15.44 -0.13 -11.81
CA ARG A 42 15.23 -1.26 -10.87
C ARG A 42 16.17 -1.17 -9.66
N VAL A 43 17.45 -0.85 -9.88
CA VAL A 43 18.44 -0.72 -8.80
C VAL A 43 18.10 0.44 -7.87
N GLN A 44 17.74 1.60 -8.43
CA GLN A 44 17.31 2.76 -7.63
C GLN A 44 16.02 2.45 -6.85
N ALA A 45 15.09 1.71 -7.44
CA ALA A 45 13.87 1.29 -6.77
C ALA A 45 14.17 0.39 -5.55
N LEU A 46 15.12 -0.55 -5.68
CA LEU A 46 15.58 -1.37 -4.56
C LEU A 46 16.29 -0.54 -3.50
N GLN A 47 17.18 0.37 -3.90
CA GLN A 47 17.86 1.27 -2.96
C GLN A 47 16.86 2.09 -2.14
N ARG A 48 15.81 2.59 -2.79
CA ARG A 48 14.71 3.31 -2.13
C ARG A 48 13.92 2.41 -1.17
N LEU A 49 13.66 1.16 -1.54
CA LEU A 49 12.99 0.19 -0.66
C LEU A 49 13.84 -0.21 0.57
N MET A 50 15.17 -0.15 0.45
CA MET A 50 16.07 -0.44 1.57
C MET A 50 16.06 0.65 2.65
N LEU A 51 15.60 1.86 2.36
CA LEU A 51 15.50 2.95 3.35
C LEU A 51 14.53 2.60 4.51
N PRO A 52 13.24 2.28 4.26
CA PRO A 52 12.32 1.90 5.33
C PRO A 52 12.68 0.56 5.97
N THR A 53 13.22 -0.38 5.18
CA THR A 53 13.65 -1.70 5.68
C THR A 53 14.70 -1.59 6.78
N LYS A 54 15.60 -0.60 6.72
CA LYS A 54 16.60 -0.35 7.77
C LYS A 54 16.00 0.18 9.08
N LEU A 55 14.82 0.78 9.03
CA LEU A 55 14.15 1.37 10.19
C LEU A 55 13.16 0.39 10.84
N ASP A 56 12.45 -0.38 10.02
CA ASP A 56 11.52 -1.42 10.47
C ASP A 56 11.33 -2.47 9.35
N SER A 57 12.22 -3.46 9.31
CA SER A 57 12.16 -4.54 8.32
C SER A 57 10.92 -5.42 8.48
N ALA A 58 10.34 -5.49 9.68
CA ALA A 58 9.17 -6.31 9.94
C ALA A 58 7.88 -5.69 9.36
N GLY A 59 7.81 -4.35 9.31
CA GLY A 59 6.67 -3.61 8.78
C GLY A 59 6.67 -3.39 7.27
N ILE A 60 7.74 -3.75 6.54
CA ILE A 60 7.88 -3.44 5.12
C ILE A 60 6.76 -4.07 4.28
N MET A 61 6.14 -3.26 3.41
CA MET A 61 5.00 -3.61 2.54
C MET A 61 3.75 -4.13 3.26
N GLN A 62 3.72 -4.14 4.60
CA GLN A 62 2.52 -4.59 5.30
C GLN A 62 1.35 -3.66 5.01
N GLN A 63 0.27 -4.27 4.55
CA GLN A 63 -0.97 -3.56 4.28
C GLN A 63 -1.73 -3.24 5.58
N SER A 64 -2.13 -1.98 5.74
CA SER A 64 -3.06 -1.49 6.75
C SER A 64 -4.20 -0.74 6.06
N ILE A 65 -5.44 -0.95 6.49
CA ILE A 65 -6.63 -0.36 5.85
C ILE A 65 -7.36 0.53 6.85
N CYS A 66 -7.77 1.71 6.41
CA CYS A 66 -8.55 2.63 7.21
C CYS A 66 -9.45 3.52 6.36
N TYR A 67 -10.31 4.26 7.03
CA TYR A 67 -11.42 4.96 6.40
C TYR A 67 -11.47 6.41 6.84
N ASP A 68 -11.60 7.32 5.87
CA ASP A 68 -12.05 8.68 6.15
C ASP A 68 -13.56 8.71 5.98
N LYS A 69 -14.28 8.55 7.09
CA LYS A 69 -15.76 8.51 7.08
C LYS A 69 -16.37 9.83 6.60
N THR A 70 -15.71 10.96 6.86
CA THR A 70 -16.22 12.28 6.49
C THR A 70 -16.20 12.48 4.97
N LYS A 71 -15.15 11.98 4.32
CA LYS A 71 -14.98 12.07 2.87
C LYS A 71 -15.46 10.84 2.12
N SER A 72 -15.87 9.80 2.85
CA SER A 72 -16.22 8.48 2.32
C SER A 72 -15.10 7.87 1.48
N TRP A 73 -13.88 7.87 2.02
CA TRP A 73 -12.70 7.30 1.35
C TRP A 73 -12.22 6.05 2.06
N THR A 74 -11.71 5.11 1.28
CA THR A 74 -10.94 3.97 1.77
C THR A 74 -9.46 4.21 1.49
N ILE A 75 -8.62 4.03 2.49
CA ILE A 75 -7.19 4.23 2.43
C ILE A 75 -6.50 2.90 2.69
N SER A 76 -5.66 2.47 1.76
CA SER A 76 -4.79 1.29 1.90
C SER A 76 -3.36 1.77 1.98
N VAL A 77 -2.68 1.49 3.09
CA VAL A 77 -1.29 1.84 3.33
C VAL A 77 -0.45 0.57 3.24
N SER A 78 0.44 0.49 2.26
CA SER A 78 1.52 -0.49 2.19
C SER A 78 2.80 0.20 2.64
N TRP A 79 3.13 0.08 3.93
CA TRP A 79 4.18 0.88 4.54
C TRP A 79 5.55 0.65 3.87
N GLY A 80 6.27 1.73 3.58
CA GLY A 80 7.55 1.69 2.88
C GLY A 80 7.47 1.54 1.35
N PHE A 81 6.25 1.45 0.79
CA PHE A 81 6.03 1.29 -0.64
C PHE A 81 5.05 2.33 -1.20
N ALA A 82 3.75 2.17 -0.94
CA ALA A 82 2.71 2.99 -1.54
C ALA A 82 1.46 3.13 -0.66
N VAL A 83 0.73 4.24 -0.85
CA VAL A 83 -0.60 4.48 -0.29
C VAL A 83 -1.59 4.59 -1.43
N GLN A 84 -2.74 3.94 -1.30
CA GLN A 84 -3.86 4.05 -2.22
C GLN A 84 -5.04 4.72 -1.53
N VAL A 85 -5.58 5.77 -2.14
CA VAL A 85 -6.81 6.43 -1.69
C VAL A 85 -7.91 6.16 -2.71
N PHE A 86 -8.93 5.43 -2.29
CA PHE A 86 -10.09 5.10 -3.11
C PHE A 86 -11.27 6.00 -2.74
N ARG A 87 -12.05 6.39 -3.75
CA ARG A 87 -13.38 6.96 -3.52
C ARG A 87 -14.35 5.84 -3.17
N GLY A 88 -15.09 5.98 -2.07
CA GLY A 88 -16.04 4.99 -1.59
C GLY A 88 -15.49 4.16 -0.44
N ILE A 89 -16.40 3.48 0.26
CA ILE A 89 -16.09 2.59 1.37
C ILE A 89 -16.08 1.15 0.84
N PHE A 90 -14.91 0.52 0.88
CA PHE A 90 -14.70 -0.87 0.45
C PHE A 90 -14.44 -1.76 1.66
N SER A 91 -14.85 -3.03 1.59
CA SER A 91 -14.56 -3.98 2.66
C SER A 91 -13.06 -4.32 2.70
N PRO A 92 -12.50 -4.69 3.87
CA PRO A 92 -11.10 -5.13 3.97
C PRO A 92 -10.81 -6.26 2.98
N ARG A 93 -11.70 -7.26 2.92
CA ARG A 93 -11.62 -8.38 1.96
C ARG A 93 -11.44 -7.94 0.51
N GLU A 94 -12.11 -6.87 0.08
CA GLU A 94 -11.96 -6.37 -1.28
C GLU A 94 -10.60 -5.70 -1.52
N ILE A 95 -10.09 -4.97 -0.54
CA ILE A 95 -8.84 -4.22 -0.64
C ILE A 95 -7.61 -5.12 -0.44
N GLU A 96 -7.76 -6.19 0.33
CA GLU A 96 -6.74 -7.23 0.54
C GLU A 96 -6.55 -8.13 -0.68
N MET A 97 -7.56 -8.24 -1.55
CA MET A 97 -7.38 -8.94 -2.81
C MET A 97 -6.50 -8.09 -3.76
N PRO A 98 -5.34 -8.61 -4.20
CA PRO A 98 -4.44 -7.88 -5.07
C PRO A 98 -5.12 -7.54 -6.40
N SER A 99 -5.01 -6.27 -6.79
CA SER A 99 -5.49 -5.80 -8.10
C SER A 99 -4.63 -6.40 -9.20
N ARG A 100 -5.25 -6.86 -10.29
CA ARG A 100 -4.56 -7.50 -11.42
C ARG A 100 -3.79 -6.48 -12.28
N THR A 101 -2.63 -6.05 -11.79
CA THR A 101 -1.67 -5.20 -12.51
C THR A 101 -0.56 -6.00 -13.21
N PHE A 102 -0.45 -7.29 -12.92
CA PHE A 102 0.59 -8.21 -13.40
C PHE A 102 0.01 -9.28 -14.33
N LEU A 103 0.89 -9.91 -15.10
CA LEU A 103 0.60 -11.05 -15.98
C LEU A 103 1.09 -12.34 -15.32
N ASN A 104 0.48 -13.48 -15.68
CA ASN A 104 1.00 -14.78 -15.26
C ASN A 104 2.33 -15.13 -15.94
N TRP A 105 2.99 -16.22 -15.52
CA TRP A 105 4.27 -16.67 -16.09
C TRP A 105 4.24 -16.88 -17.62
N TYR A 106 3.08 -17.24 -18.18
CA TYR A 106 2.87 -17.36 -19.63
C TYR A 106 2.61 -16.02 -20.33
N LYS A 107 2.79 -14.89 -19.64
CA LYS A 107 2.52 -13.52 -20.10
C LYS A 107 1.07 -13.31 -20.55
N ARG A 108 0.14 -14.06 -19.95
CA ARG A 108 -1.31 -13.94 -20.20
C ARG A 108 -2.00 -13.26 -19.02
N ALA A 109 -3.05 -12.52 -19.34
CA ALA A 109 -3.96 -11.94 -18.36
C ALA A 109 -5.09 -12.93 -17.99
N ASP A 110 -4.76 -14.22 -17.82
CA ASP A 110 -5.73 -15.23 -17.40
C ASP A 110 -5.70 -15.37 -15.87
N TYR A 111 -6.87 -15.27 -15.22
CA TYR A 111 -6.99 -15.25 -13.77
C TYR A 111 -7.02 -16.63 -13.12
N THR A 112 -7.33 -17.69 -13.88
CA THR A 112 -7.35 -19.07 -13.37
C THR A 112 -5.95 -19.66 -13.22
N ALA A 113 -4.92 -18.94 -13.71
CA ALA A 113 -3.54 -19.38 -13.73
C ALA A 113 -2.68 -18.82 -12.57
N TYR A 114 -3.30 -18.22 -11.55
CA TYR A 114 -2.60 -17.74 -10.35
C TYR A 114 -2.85 -18.68 -9.17
N ALA A 115 -1.83 -18.86 -8.31
CA ALA A 115 -1.95 -19.65 -7.08
C ALA A 115 -2.73 -18.95 -5.95
N PHE A 116 -3.28 -17.76 -6.21
CA PHE A 116 -3.93 -16.90 -5.24
C PHE A 116 -5.07 -16.09 -5.88
N ASN A 117 -6.00 -15.64 -5.05
CA ASN A 117 -7.14 -14.85 -5.51
C ASN A 117 -6.70 -13.44 -5.89
N THR A 118 -7.19 -12.96 -7.03
CA THR A 118 -6.91 -11.61 -7.53
C THR A 118 -8.23 -10.93 -7.87
N ARG A 119 -8.29 -9.60 -7.72
CA ARG A 119 -9.46 -8.82 -8.13
C ARG A 119 -9.23 -8.14 -9.48
N PRO A 120 -10.24 -8.09 -10.35
CA PRO A 120 -10.12 -7.33 -11.60
C PRO A 120 -9.88 -5.85 -11.30
N VAL A 121 -9.11 -5.19 -12.17
CA VAL A 121 -9.02 -3.73 -12.16
C VAL A 121 -10.42 -3.19 -12.39
N SER A 122 -10.90 -2.33 -11.49
CA SER A 122 -12.26 -1.80 -11.58
C SER A 122 -12.47 -1.09 -12.92
N ARG A 123 -13.57 -1.43 -13.59
CA ARG A 123 -14.01 -0.77 -14.82
C ARG A 123 -14.71 0.56 -14.54
N ASN A 124 -15.10 0.81 -13.29
CA ASN A 124 -15.73 2.06 -12.92
C ASN A 124 -14.68 3.17 -12.81
N PRO A 125 -14.76 4.23 -13.63
CA PRO A 125 -13.83 5.36 -13.60
C PRO A 125 -13.59 5.96 -12.21
N CYS A 126 -14.64 6.03 -11.39
CA CYS A 126 -14.59 6.64 -10.06
C CYS A 126 -13.83 5.79 -9.03
N GLN A 127 -13.75 4.48 -9.25
CA GLN A 127 -13.10 3.53 -8.34
C GLN A 127 -11.60 3.38 -8.62
N LYS A 128 -11.06 4.07 -9.65
CA LYS A 128 -9.61 4.16 -9.86
C LYS A 128 -8.97 4.84 -8.63
N PRO A 129 -8.03 4.18 -7.93
CA PRO A 129 -7.37 4.76 -6.77
C PRO A 129 -6.39 5.85 -7.18
N PHE A 130 -6.25 6.83 -6.30
CA PHE A 130 -5.10 7.73 -6.30
C PHE A 130 -3.94 7.04 -5.59
N VAL A 131 -2.79 6.96 -6.25
CA VAL A 131 -1.61 6.28 -5.75
C VAL A 131 -0.57 7.29 -5.32
N PHE A 132 0.02 7.08 -4.15
CA PHE A 132 1.12 7.86 -3.61
C PHE A 132 2.28 6.91 -3.32
N TYR A 133 3.47 7.20 -3.83
CA TYR A 133 4.66 6.37 -3.62
C TYR A 133 5.55 6.98 -2.55
N MET A 134 6.13 6.15 -1.67
CA MET A 134 7.00 6.63 -0.59
C MET A 134 8.18 7.40 -1.17
N SER A 135 8.30 8.71 -0.91
CA SER A 135 9.43 9.55 -1.32
C SER A 135 10.56 9.55 -0.32
N SER A 136 10.24 9.63 0.96
CA SER A 136 11.23 9.69 2.03
C SER A 136 10.76 8.94 3.27
N VAL A 137 11.71 8.55 4.13
CA VAL A 137 11.42 7.99 5.44
C VAL A 137 12.53 8.37 6.41
N ARG A 138 12.14 8.71 7.63
CA ARG A 138 13.06 9.05 8.72
C ARG A 138 12.55 8.53 10.05
N MET A 139 13.46 8.34 11.00
CA MET A 139 13.09 8.16 12.39
C MET A 139 12.91 9.53 13.04
N ASP A 140 11.79 9.70 13.75
CA ASP A 140 11.54 10.85 14.60
C ASP A 140 11.91 10.47 16.03
N SER A 141 13.02 11.03 16.51
CA SER A 141 13.59 10.71 17.83
C SER A 141 12.73 11.20 18.99
N GLU A 142 11.98 12.28 18.81
CA GLU A 142 11.13 12.85 19.86
C GLU A 142 9.90 11.98 20.09
N LEU A 143 9.29 11.52 19.00
CA LEU A 143 8.08 10.68 19.05
C LEU A 143 8.39 9.19 19.14
N ASN A 144 9.65 8.78 18.95
CA ASN A 144 10.08 7.40 18.80
C ASN A 144 9.23 6.65 17.75
N LYS A 145 9.00 7.30 16.61
CA LYS A 145 8.20 6.79 15.49
C LYS A 145 8.92 7.03 14.17
N THR A 146 8.72 6.15 13.21
CA THR A 146 9.06 6.41 11.81
C THR A 146 8.05 7.38 11.22
N VAL A 147 8.54 8.29 10.40
CA VAL A 147 7.76 9.23 9.60
C VAL A 147 8.14 9.00 8.16
N SER A 148 7.18 8.54 7.37
CA SER A 148 7.33 8.30 5.93
C SER A 148 6.44 9.25 5.14
N GLU A 149 6.99 9.82 4.08
CA GLU A 149 6.30 10.72 3.16
C GLU A 149 6.01 10.00 1.85
N TYR A 150 4.83 10.20 1.30
CA TYR A 150 4.38 9.59 0.06
C TYR A 150 3.86 10.68 -0.87
N GLU A 151 4.46 10.76 -2.04
CA GLU A 151 4.14 11.75 -3.06
C GLU A 151 3.19 11.18 -4.09
N ARG A 152 2.28 12.04 -4.56
CA ARG A 152 1.28 11.66 -5.54
C ARG A 152 1.90 11.22 -6.87
N HIS A 153 1.42 10.10 -7.37
CA HIS A 153 1.67 9.68 -8.74
C HIS A 153 0.65 10.32 -9.67
N HIS A 154 1.07 11.36 -10.38
CA HIS A 154 0.22 12.08 -11.34
C HIS A 154 -0.01 11.26 -12.60
N VAL A 155 -1.07 10.46 -12.58
CA VAL A 155 -1.62 9.79 -13.76
C VAL A 155 -2.98 10.38 -14.11
N PRO A 156 -3.35 10.46 -15.41
CA PRO A 156 -4.68 10.89 -15.82
C PRO A 156 -5.76 10.05 -15.12
N HIS A 157 -6.64 10.73 -14.39
CA HIS A 157 -7.81 10.11 -13.80
C HIS A 157 -9.01 10.33 -14.72
N PRO A 158 -9.78 9.28 -15.03
CA PRO A 158 -10.95 9.44 -15.86
C PRO A 158 -12.00 10.27 -15.14
N LEU A 159 -12.89 10.92 -15.89
CA LEU A 159 -13.96 11.73 -15.33
C LEU A 159 -14.82 10.87 -14.38
N CYS A 160 -14.97 11.34 -13.16
CA CYS A 160 -15.83 10.72 -12.16
C CYS A 160 -17.06 11.59 -11.89
N ARG A 161 -18.25 10.99 -11.96
CA ARG A 161 -19.54 11.68 -11.75
C ARG A 161 -20.12 11.52 -10.35
N TRP A 162 -19.43 10.84 -9.44
CA TRP A 162 -19.89 10.70 -8.06
C TRP A 162 -19.82 12.04 -7.32
N LYS A 163 -20.94 12.41 -6.68
CA LYS A 163 -21.04 13.62 -5.87
C LYS A 163 -20.42 13.39 -4.48
N MET A 164 -19.10 13.36 -4.42
CA MET A 164 -18.36 13.16 -3.18
C MET A 164 -17.03 13.90 -3.19
N ALA A 165 -16.38 13.97 -2.01
CA ALA A 165 -15.06 14.58 -1.89
C ALA A 165 -14.07 13.90 -2.85
N ASN A 166 -13.31 14.72 -3.58
CA ASN A 166 -12.35 14.26 -4.56
C ASN A 166 -10.93 14.29 -3.95
N PRO A 167 -10.21 13.14 -3.88
CA PRO A 167 -8.82 13.11 -3.44
C PRO A 167 -7.82 13.80 -4.39
N ASP A 168 -8.27 14.35 -5.51
CA ASP A 168 -7.45 15.00 -6.53
C ASP A 168 -6.66 16.22 -6.04
N GLU A 169 -7.04 16.83 -4.92
CA GLU A 169 -6.27 17.95 -4.33
C GLU A 169 -5.17 17.47 -3.37
N LEU A 170 -5.15 16.19 -2.99
CA LEU A 170 -4.10 15.65 -2.14
C LEU A 170 -2.82 15.51 -2.96
N GLU A 171 -1.72 16.00 -2.42
CA GLU A 171 -0.38 15.87 -3.03
C GLU A 171 0.53 14.96 -2.22
N THR A 172 0.36 14.99 -0.89
CA THR A 172 1.25 14.28 0.02
C THR A 172 0.46 13.52 1.07
N VAL A 173 0.91 12.30 1.38
CA VAL A 173 0.48 11.54 2.55
C VAL A 173 1.67 11.36 3.48
N ILE A 174 1.50 11.69 4.76
CA ILE A 174 2.47 11.40 5.81
C ILE A 174 1.96 10.22 6.62
N VAL A 175 2.79 9.20 6.79
CA VAL A 175 2.48 8.03 7.63
C VAL A 175 3.44 7.99 8.81
N HIS A 176 2.87 8.07 10.02
CA HIS A 176 3.54 7.82 11.27
C HIS A 176 3.39 6.34 11.64
N LYS A 177 4.47 5.66 11.96
CA LYS A 177 4.44 4.26 12.42
C LYS A 177 5.44 4.04 13.53
N LYS A 178 5.04 3.38 14.61
CA LYS A 178 6.00 2.91 15.63
C LYS A 178 6.70 1.64 15.11
N PRO A 179 8.04 1.59 15.10
CA PRO A 179 8.78 0.36 14.81
C PRO A 179 8.39 -0.75 15.79
N ASP A 180 8.22 -1.97 15.29
CA ASP A 180 8.00 -3.16 16.13
C ASP A 180 8.89 -4.31 15.67
N PRO A 181 10.12 -4.42 16.21
CA PRO A 181 11.05 -5.49 15.83
C PRO A 181 10.52 -6.90 16.15
N HIS A 182 9.63 -7.01 17.14
CA HIS A 182 9.07 -8.28 17.62
C HIS A 182 7.70 -8.57 17.00
N LEU A 183 7.36 -7.90 15.89
CA LEU A 183 6.07 -8.06 15.23
C LEU A 183 5.81 -9.52 14.82
N TRP A 184 6.86 -10.23 14.42
CA TRP A 184 6.79 -11.64 13.98
C TRP A 184 6.85 -12.66 15.13
N ASP A 185 7.21 -12.24 16.33
CA ASP A 185 7.22 -13.12 17.52
C ASP A 185 5.81 -13.32 18.08
N ARG A 186 4.87 -12.49 17.64
CA ARG A 186 3.46 -12.55 18.02
C ARG A 186 2.66 -13.21 16.89
N SER A 187 1.45 -13.65 17.22
CA SER A 187 0.49 -14.08 16.19
C SER A 187 0.39 -12.99 15.12
N PRO A 188 0.52 -13.32 13.81
CA PRO A 188 0.37 -12.34 12.75
C PRO A 188 -0.96 -11.63 12.92
N ARG A 189 -0.93 -10.32 13.14
CA ARG A 189 -2.12 -9.45 13.16
C ARG A 189 -1.80 -8.23 12.33
N ARG A 190 -2.75 -7.79 11.49
CA ARG A 190 -2.55 -6.55 10.71
C ARG A 190 -2.48 -5.39 11.68
N ASN A 191 -1.59 -4.45 11.36
CA ASN A 191 -1.66 -3.12 11.95
C ASN A 191 -2.90 -2.40 11.39
N CYS A 192 -3.51 -1.56 12.21
CA CYS A 192 -4.60 -0.69 11.80
C CYS A 192 -4.02 0.68 11.47
N CYS A 193 -4.61 1.33 10.46
CA CYS A 193 -4.32 2.73 10.19
C CYS A 193 -5.44 3.66 10.67
N ARG A 194 -5.11 4.92 10.90
CA ARG A 194 -6.05 5.95 11.38
C ARG A 194 -5.77 7.25 10.66
N VAL A 195 -6.79 7.83 10.03
CA VAL A 195 -6.68 9.16 9.42
C VAL A 195 -6.66 10.20 10.53
N MET A 196 -5.58 10.97 10.61
CA MET A 196 -5.39 12.03 11.58
C MET A 196 -5.86 13.37 11.01
N GLY A 197 -6.29 14.28 11.87
CA GLY A 197 -6.59 15.66 11.46
C GLY A 197 -5.34 16.34 10.92
N SER A 198 -5.43 16.91 9.71
CA SER A 198 -4.38 17.74 9.11
C SER A 198 -4.87 19.17 8.96
N LYS A 199 -4.03 20.13 9.34
CA LYS A 199 -4.29 21.57 9.10
C LYS A 199 -4.01 21.96 7.65
N GLU A 200 -3.25 21.15 6.93
CA GLU A 200 -2.84 21.42 5.55
C GLU A 200 -3.78 20.73 4.57
N ARG A 201 -4.41 21.52 3.69
CA ARG A 201 -5.46 21.04 2.77
C ARG A 201 -4.98 19.95 1.80
N ARG A 202 -3.75 20.05 1.30
CA ARG A 202 -3.16 19.11 0.32
C ARG A 202 -2.41 17.94 0.95
N ARG A 203 -2.43 17.83 2.29
CA ARG A 203 -1.69 16.82 3.04
C ARG A 203 -2.61 15.97 3.90
N MET A 204 -2.50 14.66 3.75
CA MET A 204 -3.14 13.71 4.66
C MET A 204 -2.11 13.17 5.65
N VAL A 205 -2.51 12.99 6.90
CA VAL A 205 -1.66 12.39 7.94
C VAL A 205 -2.33 11.10 8.41
N ILE A 206 -1.56 10.02 8.52
CA ILE A 206 -2.05 8.70 8.91
C ILE A 206 -1.16 8.16 10.02
N ASP A 207 -1.76 7.60 11.08
CA ASP A 207 -1.05 6.82 12.10
C ASP A 207 -1.28 5.32 11.84
N VAL A 208 -0.21 4.53 11.84
CA VAL A 208 -0.22 3.07 11.68
C VAL A 208 0.35 2.44 12.95
N GLY A 209 -0.38 1.47 13.51
CA GLY A 209 0.08 0.71 14.66
C GLY A 209 -0.87 -0.40 15.03
N VAL A 210 -0.68 -0.96 16.24
CA VAL A 210 -1.54 -2.03 16.76
C VAL A 210 -2.99 -1.56 16.80
N CYS A 211 -3.90 -2.45 16.39
CA CYS A 211 -5.34 -2.20 16.43
C CYS A 211 -5.84 -2.02 17.86
N LYS A 212 -6.75 -1.07 18.06
CA LYS A 212 -7.44 -0.82 19.33
C LYS A 212 -8.72 -1.64 19.40
N ASP A 213 -9.30 -1.74 20.58
CA ASP A 213 -10.59 -2.40 20.79
C ASP A 213 -11.65 -1.81 19.86
N GLY A 214 -12.34 -2.69 19.10
CA GLY A 214 -13.35 -2.31 18.11
C GLY A 214 -12.83 -1.97 16.72
N GLU A 215 -11.51 -1.93 16.50
CA GLU A 215 -10.94 -1.86 15.14
C GLU A 215 -10.82 -3.27 14.55
N VAL A 216 -11.41 -3.47 13.37
CA VAL A 216 -11.43 -4.76 12.69
C VAL A 216 -10.12 -4.94 11.90
N SER A 217 -9.39 -5.98 12.27
CA SER A 217 -8.19 -6.50 11.61
C SER A 217 -8.50 -7.95 11.22
N GLU A 218 -9.41 -8.14 10.26
CA GLU A 218 -9.70 -9.49 9.80
C GLU A 218 -8.49 -10.05 9.03
N ILE A 219 -8.16 -11.31 9.33
CA ILE A 219 -7.10 -12.12 8.70
C ILE A 219 -7.79 -13.15 7.82
#